data_AF-A0A815AF02-F1
#
_entry.id   AF-A0A815AF02-F1
#
_cell.length_a   1.000
_cell.length_b   1.000
_cell.length_c   1.000
_cell.angle_alpha   90.00
_cell.angle_beta   90.00
_cell.angle_gamma   90.00
#
_symmetry.space_group_name_H-M   'P 1'
#
loop_
_entity.id
_entity.type
_entity.pdbx_description
1 polymer ?
#
loop_
_entity_poly.entity_id
_entity_poly.type
_entity_poly.pdbx_seq_one_letter_code
_entity_poly.pdbx_strand_id
1 'polypeptide(L)'
;MMGQQLIFIQHLQDIIHSDAYSKLDHGLVRTGINPKDRQNYRSCAKLTSNDLLNIVRSNPKTSETFVYLHLFKLLIAAHIEKSTTVAERLHSAWIVVFVCRLWWSWLKNKTFANKSLSRFSKFLNICIYKCL
;
A
#
# COMPACT_ATOMS: atom_id res chain seq x y z
N MET A 1 -9.53 -6.28 -6.67
CA MET A 1 -8.36 -6.56 -7.55
C MET A 1 -7.93 -5.18 -8.02
N MET A 2 -6.70 -4.75 -7.69
CA MET A 2 -6.27 -3.35 -7.90
C MET A 2 -6.65 -2.84 -9.28
N GLY A 3 -7.62 -1.93 -9.33
CA GLY A 3 -8.17 -1.42 -10.58
C GLY A 3 -9.69 -1.11 -10.60
N GLN A 4 -10.46 -1.53 -9.60
CA GLN A 4 -11.89 -1.17 -9.52
C GLN A 4 -12.14 0.18 -8.85
N GLN A 5 -11.31 0.53 -7.87
CA GLN A 5 -11.38 1.79 -7.12
C GLN A 5 -10.01 2.47 -7.11
N LEU A 6 -10.02 3.81 -7.16
CA LEU A 6 -8.81 4.61 -7.02
C LEU A 6 -8.40 4.69 -5.55
N ILE A 7 -7.11 4.58 -5.29
CA ILE A 7 -6.55 4.70 -3.95
C ILE A 7 -6.33 6.19 -3.67
N PHE A 8 -7.09 6.75 -2.73
CA PHE A 8 -6.97 8.15 -2.34
C PHE A 8 -6.47 8.29 -0.91
N ILE A 9 -5.69 9.36 -0.66
CA ILE A 9 -5.31 9.76 0.69
C ILE A 9 -6.52 10.12 1.55
N GLN A 10 -7.62 10.57 0.91
CA GLN A 10 -8.90 10.83 1.57
C GLN A 10 -9.38 9.64 2.38
N HIS A 11 -9.22 8.40 1.93
CA HIS A 11 -9.64 7.22 2.70
C HIS A 11 -8.97 7.15 4.09
N LEU A 12 -7.72 7.61 4.21
CA LEU A 12 -7.01 7.69 5.49
C LEU A 12 -7.40 8.93 6.28
N GLN A 13 -7.68 10.05 5.60
CA GLN A 13 -8.19 11.25 6.24
C GLN A 13 -9.57 11.01 6.84
N ASP A 14 -10.45 10.30 6.15
CA ASP A 14 -11.80 9.97 6.62
C ASP A 14 -11.72 9.13 7.91
N ILE A 15 -10.77 8.19 8.01
CA ILE A 15 -10.53 7.43 9.24
C ILE A 15 -10.06 8.35 10.39
N ILE A 16 -9.18 9.31 10.11
CA ILE A 16 -8.66 10.26 11.11
C ILE A 16 -9.76 11.21 11.63
N HIS A 17 -10.73 11.56 10.79
CA HIS A 17 -11.82 12.48 11.14
C HIS A 17 -13.13 11.78 11.52
N SER A 18 -13.16 10.46 11.50
CA SER A 18 -14.35 9.68 11.84
C SER A 18 -14.59 9.70 13.34
N ASP A 19 -15.82 9.97 13.76
CA ASP A 19 -16.22 9.86 15.17
C ASP A 19 -16.23 8.40 15.66
N ALA A 20 -16.18 7.42 14.74
CA ALA A 20 -16.21 6.00 15.08
C ALA A 20 -14.86 5.44 15.57
N TYR A 21 -13.75 6.15 15.32
CA TYR A 21 -12.41 5.65 15.65
C TYR A 21 -11.60 6.74 16.34
N SER A 22 -10.98 6.40 17.47
CA SER A 22 -10.08 7.30 18.17
C SER A 22 -8.65 7.19 17.61
N LYS A 23 -7.83 8.21 17.90
CA LYS A 23 -6.39 8.19 17.58
C LYS A 23 -5.65 6.98 18.17
N LEU A 24 -6.13 6.42 19.27
CA LEU A 24 -5.54 5.23 19.89
C LEU A 24 -5.82 3.97 19.06
N ASP A 25 -6.97 3.92 18.39
CA ASP A 25 -7.37 2.77 17.56
C ASP A 25 -6.60 2.72 16.25
N HIS A 26 -6.48 3.86 15.57
CA HIS A 26 -5.86 3.92 14.24
C HIS A 26 -4.38 4.36 14.25
N GLY A 27 -3.90 5.02 15.32
CA GLY A 27 -2.49 5.41 15.50
C GLY A 27 -1.95 6.51 14.56
N LEU A 28 -2.79 7.01 13.64
CA LEU A 28 -2.45 8.00 12.61
C LEU A 28 -2.52 9.45 13.09
N VAL A 29 -1.76 10.32 12.43
CA VAL A 29 -1.76 11.77 12.62
C VAL A 29 -1.72 12.41 11.24
N ARG A 30 -2.39 13.56 11.05
CA ARG A 30 -2.44 14.28 9.76
C ARG A 30 -1.06 14.52 9.13
N THR A 31 -0.04 14.81 9.93
CA THR A 31 1.33 15.01 9.45
C THR A 31 1.98 13.71 8.98
N GLY A 32 1.61 12.56 9.56
CA GLY A 32 2.15 11.25 9.22
C GLY A 32 1.65 10.68 7.89
N ILE A 33 0.56 11.22 7.33
CA ILE A 33 0.05 10.83 6.01
C ILE A 33 0.52 11.77 4.90
N ASN A 34 1.38 12.75 5.20
CA ASN A 34 1.83 13.73 4.23
C ASN A 34 2.72 13.09 3.14
N PRO A 35 2.32 13.06 1.86
CA PRO A 35 3.08 12.41 0.80
C PRO A 35 4.38 13.13 0.43
N LYS A 36 4.57 14.37 0.90
CA LYS A 36 5.83 15.11 0.73
C LYS A 36 6.94 14.59 1.64
N ASP A 37 6.57 13.98 2.78
CA ASP A 37 7.51 13.43 3.76
C ASP A 37 7.81 11.96 3.43
N ARG A 38 8.76 11.74 2.51
CA ARG A 38 9.09 10.41 1.98
C ARG A 38 10.08 9.61 2.83
N GLN A 39 10.66 10.23 3.86
CA GLN A 39 11.71 9.61 4.69
C GLN A 39 11.20 9.20 6.08
N ASN A 40 9.94 9.50 6.41
CA ASN A 40 9.36 9.21 7.71
C ASN A 40 8.92 7.76 7.84
N TYR A 41 9.90 6.89 8.05
CA TYR A 41 9.69 5.46 8.25
C TYR A 41 8.73 5.18 9.41
N ARG A 42 8.78 5.97 10.49
CA ARG A 42 7.90 5.78 11.65
C ARG A 42 6.42 5.93 11.28
N SER A 43 6.09 6.87 10.40
CA SER A 43 4.74 7.02 9.87
C SER A 43 4.37 5.88 8.93
N CYS A 44 5.31 5.40 8.09
CA CYS A 44 5.10 4.22 7.25
C CYS A 44 4.82 2.93 8.05
N ALA A 45 5.54 2.72 9.15
CA ALA A 45 5.30 1.59 10.05
C ALA A 45 3.90 1.66 10.70
N LYS A 46 3.45 2.86 11.08
CA LYS A 46 2.09 3.07 11.59
C LYS A 46 1.01 2.84 10.52
N LEU A 47 1.26 3.23 9.28
CA LEU A 47 0.36 2.98 8.14
C LEU A 47 0.20 1.50 7.80
N THR A 48 1.10 0.66 8.29
CA THR A 48 1.09 -0.79 8.06
C THR A 48 0.77 -1.58 9.34
N SER A 49 0.31 -0.90 10.39
CA SER A 49 -0.11 -1.54 11.64
C SER A 49 -1.30 -2.46 11.39
N ASN A 50 -1.39 -3.53 12.20
CA ASN A 50 -2.53 -4.45 12.13
C ASN A 50 -3.84 -3.75 12.47
N ASP A 51 -3.83 -2.84 13.45
CA ASP A 51 -5.02 -2.14 13.91
C ASP A 51 -5.63 -1.29 12.78
N LEU A 52 -4.79 -0.51 12.09
CA LEU A 52 -5.24 0.26 10.94
C LEU A 52 -5.69 -0.65 9.80
N LEU A 53 -4.95 -1.72 9.49
CA LEU A 53 -5.35 -2.65 8.43
C LEU A 53 -6.70 -3.31 8.72
N ASN A 54 -7.01 -3.62 9.98
CA ASN A 54 -8.29 -4.18 10.38
C ASN A 54 -9.43 -3.15 10.19
N ILE A 55 -9.20 -1.88 10.55
CA ILE A 55 -10.15 -0.78 10.33
C ILE A 55 -10.39 -0.55 8.83
N VAL A 56 -9.34 -0.55 8.00
CA VAL A 56 -9.47 -0.36 6.55
C VAL A 56 -10.14 -1.58 5.90
N ARG A 57 -9.95 -2.79 6.46
CA ARG A 57 -10.59 -4.01 5.97
C ARG A 57 -12.09 -4.07 6.25
N SER A 58 -12.54 -3.50 7.37
CA SER A 58 -13.96 -3.51 7.74
C SER A 58 -14.81 -2.59 6.85
N ASN A 59 -14.20 -1.61 6.17
CA ASN A 59 -14.88 -0.70 5.26
C ASN A 59 -14.77 -1.16 3.80
N PRO A 60 -15.90 -1.52 3.13
CA PRO A 60 -15.88 -1.99 1.73
C PRO A 60 -15.32 -0.97 0.74
N LYS A 61 -15.48 0.33 1.02
CA LYS A 61 -15.01 1.44 0.16
C LYS A 61 -13.50 1.59 0.15
N THR A 62 -12.81 0.96 1.10
CA THR A 62 -11.35 1.06 1.25
C THR A 62 -10.62 -0.25 0.95
N SER A 63 -11.30 -1.19 0.29
CA SER A 63 -10.75 -2.50 -0.07
C SER A 63 -9.44 -2.43 -0.87
N GLU A 64 -9.35 -1.52 -1.84
CA GLU A 64 -8.12 -1.34 -2.63
C GLU A 64 -7.00 -0.63 -1.83
N THR A 65 -7.38 0.27 -0.91
CA THR A 65 -6.43 0.86 0.06
C THR A 65 -5.88 -0.20 1.00
N PHE A 66 -6.70 -1.15 1.46
CA PHE A 66 -6.25 -2.29 2.26
C PHE A 66 -5.21 -3.12 1.49
N VAL A 67 -5.50 -3.50 0.25
CA VAL A 67 -4.57 -4.29 -0.58
C VAL A 67 -3.23 -3.55 -0.73
N TYR A 68 -3.28 -2.24 -1.01
CA TYR A 68 -2.08 -1.42 -1.12
C TYR A 68 -1.25 -1.38 0.17
N LEU A 69 -1.88 -1.08 1.32
CA LEU A 69 -1.18 -1.04 2.61
C LEU A 69 -0.67 -2.42 3.03
N HIS A 70 -1.40 -3.49 2.69
CA HIS A 70 -0.98 -4.85 2.98
C HIS A 70 0.26 -5.25 2.16
N LEU A 71 0.30 -4.92 0.87
CA LEU A 71 1.50 -5.12 0.05
C LEU A 71 2.68 -4.30 0.58
N PHE A 72 2.43 -3.08 1.03
CA PHE A 72 3.46 -2.26 1.64
C PHE A 72 4.01 -2.87 2.94
N LYS A 73 3.13 -3.45 3.78
CA LYS A 73 3.53 -4.20 4.98
C LYS A 73 4.43 -5.39 4.63
N LEU A 74 4.08 -6.17 3.61
CA LEU A 74 4.90 -7.30 3.15
C LEU A 74 6.27 -6.84 2.63
N LEU A 75 6.33 -5.68 1.98
CA LEU A 75 7.59 -5.10 1.52
C LEU A 75 8.51 -4.72 2.69
N ILE A 76 7.95 -4.11 3.74
CA ILE A 76 8.68 -3.81 4.99
C ILE A 76 9.17 -5.12 5.64
N ALA A 77 8.30 -6.13 5.74
CA ALA A 77 8.65 -7.43 6.33
C ALA A 77 9.77 -8.16 5.58
N ALA A 78 9.79 -8.03 4.25
CA ALA A 78 10.81 -8.65 3.40
C ALA A 78 12.19 -7.98 3.50
N HIS A 79 12.25 -6.64 3.58
CA HIS A 79 13.50 -5.91 3.42
C HIS A 79 14.01 -5.25 4.70
N ILE A 80 13.11 -4.69 5.52
CA ILE A 80 13.48 -3.83 6.65
C ILE A 80 13.44 -4.60 7.96
N GLU A 81 12.42 -5.43 8.15
CA GLU A 81 12.21 -6.17 9.40
C GLU A 81 13.33 -7.19 9.61
N LYS A 82 14.11 -7.03 10.69
CA LYS A 82 15.27 -7.91 10.98
C LYS A 82 14.90 -9.13 11.81
N SER A 83 13.71 -9.10 12.42
CA SER A 83 13.20 -10.17 13.29
C SER A 83 12.60 -11.34 12.50
N THR A 84 12.35 -11.18 11.20
CA THR A 84 11.76 -12.21 10.33
C THR A 84 12.81 -13.20 9.84
N THR A 85 12.40 -14.46 9.73
CA THR A 85 13.27 -15.51 9.17
C THR A 85 13.53 -15.30 7.68
N VAL A 86 14.61 -15.87 7.15
CA VAL A 86 14.93 -15.79 5.71
C VAL A 86 13.79 -16.35 4.85
N ALA A 87 13.15 -17.44 5.28
CA ALA A 87 12.03 -18.05 4.58
C ALA A 87 10.80 -17.12 4.51
N GLU A 88 10.43 -16.48 5.62
CA GLU A 88 9.30 -15.54 5.67
C GLU A 88 9.57 -14.29 4.84
N ARG A 89 10.83 -13.81 4.83
CA ARG A 89 11.26 -12.68 4.00
C ARG A 89 11.13 -13.02 2.52
N LEU A 90 11.60 -14.19 2.11
CA LEU A 90 11.48 -14.67 0.74
C LEU A 90 10.02 -14.83 0.31
N HIS A 91 9.19 -15.41 1.18
CA HIS A 91 7.76 -15.56 0.93
C HIS A 91 7.06 -14.21 0.76
N SER A 92 7.34 -13.26 1.66
CA SER A 92 6.79 -11.90 1.60
C SER A 92 7.22 -11.17 0.32
N ALA A 93 8.50 -11.25 -0.04
CA ALA A 93 9.04 -10.67 -1.27
C ALA A 93 8.38 -11.30 -2.52
N TRP A 94 8.23 -12.62 -2.53
CA TRP A 94 7.60 -13.35 -3.63
C TRP A 94 6.15 -12.91 -3.86
N ILE A 95 5.35 -12.78 -2.78
CA ILE A 95 3.98 -12.28 -2.88
C ILE A 95 3.95 -10.89 -3.51
N VAL A 96 4.80 -9.97 -3.03
CA VAL A 96 4.86 -8.60 -3.56
C VAL A 96 5.19 -8.61 -5.05
N VAL A 97 6.24 -9.33 -5.45
CA VAL A 97 6.65 -9.43 -6.87
C VAL A 97 5.55 -10.05 -7.71
N PHE A 98 4.91 -11.13 -7.24
CA PHE A 98 3.83 -11.81 -7.94
C PHE A 98 2.64 -10.89 -8.18
N VAL A 99 2.17 -10.18 -7.14
CA VAL A 99 1.04 -9.25 -7.26
C VAL A 99 1.39 -8.07 -8.17
N CYS A 100 2.62 -7.53 -8.09
CA CYS A 100 3.07 -6.48 -9.01
C CYS A 100 3.10 -6.95 -10.47
N ARG A 101 3.52 -8.19 -10.75
CA ARG A 101 3.51 -8.77 -12.10
C ARG A 101 2.08 -8.94 -12.64
N LEU A 102 1.16 -9.46 -11.81
CA LEU A 102 -0.26 -9.56 -12.17
C LEU A 102 -0.87 -8.19 -12.46
N TRP A 103 -0.58 -7.20 -11.63
CA TRP A 103 -1.07 -5.85 -11.82
C TRP A 103 -0.52 -5.23 -13.12
N TRP A 104 0.77 -5.42 -13.40
CA TRP A 104 1.38 -4.96 -14.64
C TRP A 104 0.78 -5.61 -15.88
N SER A 105 0.52 -6.93 -15.82
CA SER A 105 -0.17 -7.66 -16.89
C SER A 105 -1.58 -7.09 -17.13
N TRP A 106 -2.33 -6.84 -16.05
CA TRP A 106 -3.65 -6.22 -16.13
C TRP A 106 -3.60 -4.81 -16.74
N LEU A 107 -2.65 -3.97 -16.32
CA LEU A 107 -2.47 -2.62 -16.87
C LEU A 107 -2.14 -2.67 -18.36
N LYS A 108 -1.25 -3.57 -18.79
CA LYS A 108 -0.96 -3.78 -20.22
C LYS A 108 -2.23 -4.11 -20.98
N ASN A 109 -2.99 -5.12 -20.54
CA ASN A 109 -4.25 -5.52 -21.19
C ASN A 109 -5.26 -4.37 -21.28
N LYS A 110 -5.37 -3.53 -20.24
CA LYS A 110 -6.22 -2.34 -20.24
C LYS A 110 -5.70 -1.19 -21.12
N THR A 111 -4.39 -1.03 -21.22
CA THR A 111 -3.76 0.02 -22.06
C THR A 111 -3.81 -0.35 -23.54
N PHE A 112 -3.74 -1.64 -23.88
CA PHE A 112 -4.07 -2.13 -25.22
C PHE A 112 -5.54 -1.89 -25.57
N ALA A 113 -6.44 -1.92 -24.58
CA ALA A 113 -7.87 -1.61 -24.77
C ALA A 113 -8.19 -0.09 -24.78
N ASN A 114 -7.34 0.76 -24.19
CA ASN A 114 -7.58 2.20 -24.07
C ASN A 114 -6.30 2.99 -24.38
N LYS A 115 -6.23 3.57 -25.59
CA LYS A 115 -5.09 4.38 -26.09
C LYS A 115 -4.77 5.66 -25.29
N SER A 116 -5.49 5.97 -24.19
CA SER A 116 -5.44 7.31 -23.55
C SER A 116 -4.90 7.37 -22.12
N LEU A 117 -4.34 6.30 -21.53
CA LEU A 117 -3.82 6.35 -20.15
C LEU A 117 -2.29 6.52 -20.06
N SER A 118 -1.78 7.63 -20.61
CA SER A 118 -0.38 8.03 -20.45
C SER A 118 -0.20 8.97 -19.24
N ARG A 119 -0.03 8.42 -18.03
CA ARG A 119 0.69 9.13 -16.93
C ARG A 119 1.04 8.33 -15.66
N PHE A 120 0.58 7.09 -15.50
CA PHE A 120 0.85 6.31 -14.27
C PHE A 120 2.09 5.40 -14.32
N SER A 121 2.79 5.31 -15.47
CA SER A 121 3.86 4.33 -15.69
C SER A 121 5.21 4.62 -15.02
N LYS A 122 5.39 5.77 -14.35
CA LYS A 122 6.70 6.17 -13.80
C LYS A 122 6.96 5.80 -12.34
N PHE A 123 5.93 5.45 -11.55
CA PHE A 123 6.15 5.21 -10.12
C PHE A 123 6.60 3.77 -9.79
N LEU A 124 6.07 2.77 -10.50
CA LEU A 124 6.42 1.35 -10.25
C LEU A 124 7.83 0.97 -10.76
N ASN A 125 8.35 1.67 -11.77
CA ASN A 125 9.68 1.41 -12.31
C ASN A 125 10.80 1.66 -11.27
N ILE A 126 10.57 2.54 -10.29
CA ILE A 126 11.57 2.82 -9.25
C ILE A 126 11.59 1.70 -8.19
N CYS A 127 10.45 1.11 -7.84
CA CYS A 127 10.39 0.07 -6.81
C CYS A 127 10.84 -1.31 -7.30
N ILE A 128 10.67 -1.63 -8.59
CA ILE A 128 11.05 -2.94 -9.14
C ILE A 128 12.51 -2.98 -9.60
N TYR A 129 13.05 -1.87 -10.15
CA TYR A 129 14.41 -1.87 -10.72
C TYR A 129 15.50 -1.31 -9.80
N LYS A 130 15.18 -0.77 -8.62
CA LYS A 130 16.20 -0.34 -7.63
C LYS A 130 16.25 -1.17 -6.34
N CYS A 131 15.38 -2.18 -6.20
CA CYS A 131 15.41 -3.12 -5.09
C CYS A 131 15.88 -4.53 -5.51
N LEU A 132 16.35 -4.68 -6.75
CA LEU A 132 17.12 -5.82 -7.27
C LEU A 132 18.49 -5.32 -7.69
#